data_AF-A0A1H1I3J2-F1
#
_entry.id   AF-A0A1H1I3J2-F1
#
_cell.length_a   1.000
_cell.length_b   1.000
_cell.length_c   1.000
_cell.angle_alpha   90.00
_cell.angle_beta   90.00
_cell.angle_gamma   90.00
#
_symmetry.space_group_name_H-M   'P 1'
#
loop_
_entity.id
_entity.type
_entity.pdbx_description
1 polymer ?
#
loop_
_entity_poly.entity_id
_entity_poly.type
_entity_poly.pdbx_seq_one_letter_code
_entity_poly.pdbx_strand_id
1 'polypeptide(L)'
;MSGRTSTQALLAGAVFALFTTSFQAHAALPDNFDVQVEQVNLVLSNPVAAEIKLSFSKKHKRLNFHAKREAAAAKLFYENRGFQPAWIKKGNLTTAALAIIEKLQAADEEGLRSEDYPVPALDFNVSGLAKPEKLADVELQITHSILKYAEEAQAGRVSPYAISEDITLKPERPDPVEALAAIARSANPTQALANYNPPHQEYAALKAQLAELRDQTEKGELEKQIVIPSGKVLKIGTKSTRVALLRERLDVPTVDYQENVYTQELAYAVEAFQAANGLHADGSVGPRTLLALNGRVSGNPINDVIANMERWRWMPRDLGETHLRVNIPEFMVRLNMDGFVMYETRIVVGKNSNKTPVFSDKMQHVIVNPYWNVPYSIASKELLPELRANPASYLQKGNYEVVYGGKIVDPRRVNWDAVTFRKIRIRQRPGRGNALGKIKFMFPNKHNVYLHDTPSKSLFNRSNRAFSHGCVRVQNPFDFADALMATQSTITGNYIRSLVGKKQIQVNLQKQIPVHISYFTAFVDEAGKLQRRPDIYGHNQATIDALNL
;
A
#
# COMPACT_ATOMS: atom_id res chain seq x y z
N MET A 1 9.52 -57.73 -46.05
CA MET A 1 10.29 -56.78 -46.89
C MET A 1 11.20 -56.01 -45.93
N SER A 2 12.54 -56.13 -45.89
CA SER A 2 13.60 -56.07 -46.92
C SER A 2 13.77 -54.66 -47.53
N GLY A 3 14.94 -54.01 -47.54
CA GLY A 3 16.26 -54.28 -46.91
C GLY A 3 16.85 -52.98 -46.30
N ARG A 4 18.00 -52.89 -45.63
CA ARG A 4 19.24 -53.70 -45.53
C ARG A 4 20.31 -53.48 -46.62
N THR A 5 21.23 -52.55 -46.33
CA THR A 5 22.65 -52.48 -46.79
C THR A 5 23.48 -52.13 -45.53
N SER A 6 24.60 -52.76 -45.13
CA SER A 6 25.70 -53.50 -45.81
C SER A 6 26.68 -52.53 -46.54
N THR A 7 28.02 -52.64 -46.57
CA THR A 7 29.06 -53.65 -46.14
C THR A 7 30.49 -53.03 -46.40
N GLN A 8 31.70 -53.46 -45.96
CA GLN A 8 32.23 -54.50 -45.02
C GLN A 8 33.76 -54.30 -44.75
N ALA A 9 34.28 -54.52 -43.53
CA ALA A 9 35.72 -54.72 -43.18
C ALA A 9 35.82 -55.24 -41.72
N LEU A 10 36.53 -56.29 -41.27
CA LEU A 10 37.69 -57.11 -41.70
C LEU A 10 39.06 -56.41 -41.72
N LEU A 11 40.16 -56.98 -41.18
CA LEU A 11 40.33 -58.11 -40.23
C LEU A 11 41.77 -58.12 -39.66
N ALA A 12 41.96 -58.68 -38.45
CA ALA A 12 43.20 -59.28 -37.90
C ALA A 12 44.49 -58.43 -37.73
N GLY A 13 45.26 -58.74 -36.69
CA GLY A 13 46.54 -58.07 -36.39
C GLY A 13 47.10 -58.31 -34.99
N ALA A 14 47.13 -59.55 -34.52
CA ALA A 14 47.68 -59.89 -33.21
C ALA A 14 49.17 -60.28 -33.30
N VAL A 15 50.05 -59.50 -32.66
CA VAL A 15 51.45 -59.87 -32.41
C VAL A 15 51.76 -59.60 -30.93
N PHE A 16 52.25 -60.62 -30.24
CA PHE A 16 52.66 -60.55 -28.84
C PHE A 16 54.18 -60.36 -28.78
N ALA A 17 54.65 -59.30 -28.12
CA ALA A 17 56.06 -59.13 -27.77
C ALA A 17 56.14 -58.42 -26.41
N LEU A 18 56.79 -59.06 -25.43
CA LEU A 18 56.93 -58.52 -24.09
C LEU A 18 58.09 -57.52 -24.03
N PHE A 19 57.94 -56.48 -23.22
CA PHE A 19 58.99 -56.09 -22.28
C PHE A 19 58.37 -55.58 -20.97
N THR A 20 59.04 -55.86 -19.85
CA THR A 20 58.59 -55.57 -18.48
C THR A 20 59.12 -54.22 -17.98
N THR A 21 58.33 -53.46 -17.21
CA THR A 21 58.54 -53.25 -15.76
C THR A 21 57.52 -52.30 -15.12
N SER A 22 57.29 -52.47 -13.81
CA SER A 22 56.81 -51.45 -12.84
C SER A 22 55.61 -50.56 -13.19
N PHE A 23 54.44 -50.90 -12.63
CA PHE A 23 53.39 -49.90 -12.35
C PHE A 23 53.88 -48.91 -11.28
N GLN A 24 53.83 -47.61 -11.56
CA GLN A 24 53.66 -46.57 -10.55
C GLN A 24 52.38 -45.80 -10.85
N ALA A 25 51.44 -45.81 -9.90
CA ALA A 25 50.17 -45.13 -10.04
C ALA A 25 50.36 -43.61 -9.92
N HIS A 26 50.08 -42.87 -10.99
CA HIS A 26 49.78 -41.44 -10.91
C HIS A 26 48.27 -41.27 -10.83
N ALA A 27 47.77 -40.90 -9.65
CA ALA A 27 46.38 -40.53 -9.48
C ALA A 27 46.15 -39.16 -10.11
N ALA A 28 45.21 -39.06 -11.07
CA ALA A 28 44.76 -37.78 -11.58
C ALA A 28 44.02 -37.02 -10.47
N LEU A 29 44.44 -35.78 -10.20
CA LEU A 29 43.69 -34.86 -9.35
C LEU A 29 42.47 -34.32 -10.14
N PRO A 30 41.33 -34.07 -9.47
CA PRO A 30 40.16 -33.47 -10.13
C PRO A 30 40.37 -31.96 -10.33
N ASP A 31 39.83 -31.43 -11.43
CA ASP A 31 39.95 -30.01 -11.88
C ASP A 31 39.45 -28.94 -10.88
N ASN A 32 38.86 -29.38 -9.77
CA ASN A 32 38.30 -28.52 -8.72
C ASN A 32 39.37 -27.89 -7.80
N PHE A 33 40.63 -28.32 -7.91
CA PHE A 33 41.73 -27.78 -7.09
C PHE A 33 42.23 -26.41 -7.60
N ASP A 34 42.46 -26.28 -8.91
CA ASP A 34 43.02 -25.04 -9.49
C ASP A 34 42.10 -23.84 -9.33
N VAL A 35 40.77 -24.03 -9.47
CA VAL A 35 39.77 -22.97 -9.24
C VAL A 35 39.83 -22.45 -7.79
N GLN A 36 40.10 -23.31 -6.81
CA GLN A 36 40.28 -22.88 -5.41
C GLN A 36 41.63 -22.18 -5.20
N VAL A 37 42.71 -22.69 -5.79
CA VAL A 37 44.05 -22.09 -5.67
C VAL A 37 44.11 -20.71 -6.32
N GLU A 38 43.51 -20.53 -7.50
CA GLU A 38 43.47 -19.24 -8.20
C GLU A 38 42.65 -18.19 -7.42
N GLN A 39 41.48 -18.57 -6.88
CA GLN A 39 40.69 -17.68 -6.01
C GLN A 39 41.43 -17.33 -4.71
N VAL A 40 42.15 -18.27 -4.08
CA VAL A 40 42.95 -18.01 -2.88
C VAL A 40 44.09 -17.03 -3.17
N ASN A 41 44.79 -17.17 -4.30
CA ASN A 41 45.85 -16.27 -4.71
C ASN A 41 45.33 -14.85 -5.03
N LEU A 42 44.16 -14.74 -5.67
CA LEU A 42 43.50 -13.45 -5.93
C LEU A 42 43.10 -12.70 -4.65
N VAL A 43 42.65 -13.42 -3.60
CA VAL A 43 42.38 -12.84 -2.28
C VAL A 43 43.66 -12.32 -1.61
N LEU A 44 44.79 -13.02 -1.75
CA LEU A 44 46.06 -12.65 -1.12
C LEU A 44 46.73 -11.40 -1.73
N SER A 45 46.44 -11.07 -2.99
CA SER A 45 47.02 -9.90 -3.68
C SER A 45 46.34 -8.56 -3.39
N ASN A 46 45.13 -8.55 -2.80
CA ASN A 46 44.38 -7.32 -2.50
C ASN A 46 44.13 -7.20 -0.99
N PRO A 47 44.85 -6.32 -0.25
CA PRO A 47 44.71 -6.21 1.20
C PRO A 47 43.32 -5.71 1.62
N VAL A 48 42.58 -5.00 0.75
CA VAL A 48 41.18 -4.61 1.04
C VAL A 48 40.26 -5.83 1.01
N ALA A 49 40.48 -6.78 0.09
CA ALA A 49 39.71 -8.02 0.04
C ALA A 49 39.95 -8.90 1.28
N ALA A 50 41.19 -8.93 1.79
CA ALA A 50 41.52 -9.58 3.04
C ALA A 50 40.77 -8.97 4.24
N GLU A 51 40.69 -7.64 4.34
CA GLU A 51 39.97 -6.95 5.42
C GLU A 51 38.44 -7.06 5.33
N ILE A 52 37.87 -7.11 4.13
CA ILE A 52 36.45 -7.43 3.92
C ILE A 52 36.15 -8.85 4.43
N LYS A 53 36.99 -9.84 4.04
CA LYS A 53 36.90 -11.23 4.49
C LYS A 53 37.04 -11.35 6.01
N LEU A 54 38.02 -10.66 6.60
CA LEU A 54 38.22 -10.61 8.05
C LEU A 54 37.00 -10.02 8.75
N SER A 55 36.37 -9.00 8.18
CA SER A 55 35.24 -8.31 8.79
C SER A 55 33.97 -9.17 8.92
N PHE A 56 33.72 -10.09 8.00
CA PHE A 56 32.65 -11.10 8.13
C PHE A 56 32.96 -12.25 9.11
N SER A 57 34.20 -12.36 9.61
CA SER A 57 34.58 -13.33 10.66
C SER A 57 34.43 -12.77 12.09
N LYS A 58 34.29 -11.44 12.24
CA LYS A 58 34.16 -10.76 13.53
C LYS A 58 32.79 -11.10 14.16
N LYS A 59 32.75 -11.50 15.44
CA LYS A 59 31.48 -11.79 16.15
C LYS A 59 30.64 -10.51 16.29
N HIS A 60 29.58 -10.40 15.48
CA HIS A 60 28.62 -9.29 15.57
C HIS A 60 27.79 -9.32 16.87
N LYS A 61 27.22 -8.15 17.22
CA LYS A 61 26.25 -8.00 18.33
C LYS A 61 24.94 -8.75 18.02
N ARG A 62 23.99 -8.79 18.97
CA ARG A 62 22.62 -9.31 18.75
C ARG A 62 21.87 -8.46 17.71
N LEU A 63 21.99 -8.85 16.44
CA LEU A 63 21.22 -8.28 15.32
C LEU A 63 19.75 -8.74 15.33
N ASN A 64 18.86 -7.90 14.80
CA ASN A 64 17.46 -8.27 14.52
C ASN A 64 17.37 -9.22 13.30
N PHE A 65 16.16 -9.62 12.89
CA PHE A 65 15.99 -10.56 11.77
C PHE A 65 16.43 -9.98 10.41
N HIS A 66 16.06 -8.74 10.10
CA HIS A 66 16.38 -8.10 8.81
C HIS A 66 17.88 -7.85 8.68
N ALA A 67 18.51 -7.27 9.71
CA ALA A 67 19.95 -7.06 9.76
C ALA A 67 20.77 -8.36 9.67
N LYS A 68 20.24 -9.51 10.12
CA LYS A 68 20.87 -10.82 9.87
C LYS A 68 20.75 -11.26 8.41
N ARG A 69 19.58 -11.05 7.78
CA ARG A 69 19.35 -11.35 6.35
C ARG A 69 20.25 -10.50 5.47
N GLU A 70 20.38 -9.22 5.78
CA GLU A 70 21.25 -8.25 5.12
C GLU A 70 22.73 -8.61 5.29
N ALA A 71 23.21 -8.86 6.51
CA ALA A 71 24.60 -9.25 6.75
C ALA A 71 24.97 -10.58 6.05
N ALA A 72 24.04 -11.55 6.01
CA ALA A 72 24.23 -12.80 5.28
C ALA A 72 24.29 -12.57 3.75
N ALA A 73 23.46 -11.67 3.22
CA ALA A 73 23.45 -11.33 1.80
C ALA A 73 24.69 -10.54 1.37
N ALA A 74 25.14 -9.58 2.17
CA ALA A 74 26.41 -8.88 1.97
C ALA A 74 27.59 -9.88 1.97
N LYS A 75 27.62 -10.81 2.94
CA LYS A 75 28.63 -11.87 3.00
C LYS A 75 28.63 -12.73 1.72
N LEU A 76 27.48 -13.21 1.29
CA LEU A 76 27.34 -14.04 0.07
C LEU A 76 27.72 -13.25 -1.21
N PHE A 77 27.37 -11.97 -1.28
CA PHE A 77 27.76 -11.07 -2.37
C PHE A 77 29.29 -10.95 -2.47
N TYR A 78 30.00 -10.79 -1.36
CA TYR A 78 31.47 -10.75 -1.38
C TYR A 78 32.11 -12.13 -1.57
N GLU A 79 31.54 -13.21 -1.04
CA GLU A 79 32.03 -14.58 -1.30
C GLU A 79 31.98 -14.90 -2.81
N ASN A 80 30.87 -14.58 -3.47
CA ASN A 80 30.71 -14.71 -4.93
C ASN A 80 31.62 -13.77 -5.75
N ARG A 81 32.37 -12.87 -5.11
CA ARG A 81 33.35 -11.95 -5.74
C ARG A 81 34.80 -12.28 -5.35
N GLY A 82 35.06 -13.39 -4.64
CA GLY A 82 36.38 -13.65 -4.07
C GLY A 82 36.83 -12.53 -3.12
N PHE A 83 35.88 -11.97 -2.36
CA PHE A 83 35.99 -10.81 -1.48
C PHE A 83 36.49 -9.50 -2.14
N GLN A 84 36.56 -9.44 -3.48
CA GLN A 84 37.01 -8.23 -4.17
C GLN A 84 35.99 -7.09 -4.03
N PRO A 85 36.43 -5.86 -3.69
CA PRO A 85 35.60 -4.65 -3.66
C PRO A 85 34.70 -4.48 -4.90
N ALA A 86 33.51 -3.95 -4.68
CA ALA A 86 32.54 -3.52 -5.69
C ALA A 86 32.52 -1.99 -5.85
N TRP A 87 32.62 -1.25 -4.74
CA TRP A 87 32.43 0.21 -4.71
C TRP A 87 33.76 0.97 -4.80
N ILE A 88 34.85 0.40 -4.31
CA ILE A 88 36.21 0.95 -4.34
C ILE A 88 37.06 0.27 -5.43
N LYS A 89 37.83 1.06 -6.20
CA LYS A 89 38.79 0.56 -7.21
C LYS A 89 40.08 1.37 -7.16
N LYS A 90 41.23 0.69 -7.06
CA LYS A 90 42.56 1.34 -6.86
C LYS A 90 42.54 2.37 -5.72
N GLY A 91 41.94 2.01 -4.58
CA GLY A 91 41.82 2.86 -3.38
C GLY A 91 40.79 4.00 -3.46
N ASN A 92 40.21 4.28 -4.63
CA ASN A 92 39.28 5.39 -4.84
C ASN A 92 37.83 4.89 -5.00
N LEU A 93 36.85 5.75 -4.71
CA LEU A 93 35.45 5.48 -5.03
C LEU A 93 35.27 5.32 -6.55
N THR A 94 34.47 4.34 -6.96
CA THR A 94 34.05 4.20 -8.36
C THR A 94 32.95 5.21 -8.72
N THR A 95 32.79 5.51 -10.02
CA THR A 95 31.67 6.32 -10.51
C THR A 95 30.31 5.78 -10.08
N ALA A 96 30.17 4.44 -10.01
CA ALA A 96 28.98 3.78 -9.49
C ALA A 96 28.77 4.07 -7.99
N ALA A 97 29.84 4.00 -7.19
CA ALA A 97 29.77 4.32 -5.76
C ALA A 97 29.39 5.79 -5.52
N LEU A 98 30.00 6.74 -6.25
CA LEU A 98 29.67 8.17 -6.14
C LEU A 98 28.18 8.42 -6.42
N ALA A 99 27.67 7.91 -7.54
CA ALA A 99 26.26 8.06 -7.93
C ALA A 99 25.26 7.38 -6.96
N ILE A 100 25.71 6.34 -6.24
CA ILE A 100 24.95 5.71 -5.15
C ILE A 100 25.00 6.57 -3.88
N ILE A 101 26.16 7.09 -3.51
CA ILE A 101 26.35 7.96 -2.33
C ILE A 101 25.48 9.21 -2.44
N GLU A 102 25.51 9.89 -3.60
CA GLU A 102 24.64 11.03 -3.91
C GLU A 102 23.16 10.66 -3.75
N LYS A 103 22.74 9.49 -4.26
CA LYS A 103 21.33 9.07 -4.19
C LYS A 103 20.88 8.68 -2.77
N LEU A 104 21.78 8.17 -1.94
CA LEU A 104 21.53 7.87 -0.53
C LEU A 104 21.52 9.16 0.34
N GLN A 105 22.37 10.13 0.03
CA GLN A 105 22.30 11.48 0.61
C GLN A 105 20.98 12.18 0.24
N ALA A 106 20.51 12.01 -0.99
CA ALA A 106 19.20 12.50 -1.46
C ALA A 106 18.00 11.62 -1.03
N ALA A 107 18.14 10.69 -0.09
CA ALA A 107 17.04 9.81 0.31
C ALA A 107 15.86 10.55 0.98
N ASP A 108 16.10 11.75 1.55
CA ASP A 108 15.04 12.59 2.11
C ASP A 108 14.01 13.00 1.05
N GLU A 109 14.38 13.10 -0.23
CA GLU A 109 13.44 13.34 -1.34
C GLU A 109 12.34 12.28 -1.42
N GLU A 110 12.65 11.03 -1.06
CA GLU A 110 11.74 9.89 -1.16
C GLU A 110 10.83 9.77 0.08
N GLY A 111 10.88 10.72 1.01
CA GLY A 111 10.25 10.57 2.33
C GLY A 111 10.88 9.43 3.14
N LEU A 112 12.19 9.24 2.99
CA LEU A 112 13.02 8.47 3.91
C LEU A 112 13.82 9.45 4.80
N ARG A 113 14.88 8.99 5.46
CA ARG A 113 15.84 9.84 6.19
C ARG A 113 17.25 9.57 5.67
N SER A 114 17.97 10.56 5.18
CA SER A 114 19.34 10.39 4.66
C SER A 114 20.32 9.88 5.73
N GLU A 115 20.18 10.37 6.97
CA GLU A 115 20.92 9.91 8.15
C GLU A 115 20.74 8.42 8.48
N ASP A 116 19.65 7.79 8.02
CA ASP A 116 19.43 6.35 8.19
C ASP A 116 20.31 5.51 7.23
N TYR A 117 20.96 6.11 6.23
CA TYR A 117 21.81 5.44 5.22
C TYR A 117 23.25 6.01 5.22
N PRO A 118 24.03 5.84 6.30
CA PRO A 118 25.34 6.47 6.45
C PRO A 118 26.29 6.07 5.32
N VAL A 119 26.91 7.06 4.68
CA VAL A 119 27.83 6.91 3.54
C VAL A 119 29.11 7.75 3.76
N PRO A 120 30.23 7.46 3.07
CA PRO A 120 31.40 8.34 3.07
C PRO A 120 31.10 9.69 2.40
N ALA A 121 31.97 10.68 2.60
CA ALA A 121 32.00 11.90 1.80
C ALA A 121 32.46 11.59 0.36
N LEU A 122 32.05 12.41 -0.61
CA LEU A 122 32.33 12.20 -2.04
C LEU A 122 33.82 12.40 -2.39
N ASP A 123 34.56 13.14 -1.57
CA ASP A 123 36.01 13.36 -1.65
C ASP A 123 36.83 12.30 -0.85
N PHE A 124 36.18 11.23 -0.39
CA PHE A 124 36.85 10.20 0.41
C PHE A 124 38.05 9.58 -0.31
N ASN A 125 39.19 9.68 0.35
CA ASN A 125 40.50 9.19 -0.10
C ASN A 125 41.07 9.85 -1.37
N VAL A 126 40.67 11.09 -1.71
CA VAL A 126 41.31 11.88 -2.79
C VAL A 126 42.83 12.06 -2.58
N SER A 127 43.32 12.01 -1.34
CA SER A 127 44.76 12.01 -1.02
C SER A 127 45.48 10.67 -1.20
N GLY A 128 44.75 9.57 -1.41
CA GLY A 128 45.29 8.21 -1.55
C GLY A 128 45.85 7.56 -0.27
N LEU A 129 45.74 8.21 0.90
CA LEU A 129 46.38 7.81 2.15
C LEU A 129 45.56 6.83 3.03
N ALA A 130 44.33 6.48 2.66
CA ALA A 130 43.50 5.57 3.45
C ALA A 130 44.04 4.14 3.44
N LYS A 131 44.23 3.58 4.64
CA LYS A 131 44.72 2.21 4.85
C LYS A 131 43.66 1.15 4.45
N PRO A 132 44.05 -0.10 4.15
CA PRO A 132 43.14 -1.15 3.67
C PRO A 132 41.94 -1.43 4.58
N GLU A 133 42.12 -1.34 5.90
CA GLU A 133 41.05 -1.52 6.89
C GLU A 133 39.97 -0.45 6.73
N LYS A 134 40.38 0.81 6.55
CA LYS A 134 39.45 1.94 6.37
C LYS A 134 38.77 1.92 5.00
N LEU A 135 39.43 1.37 3.98
CA LEU A 135 38.82 1.10 2.68
C LEU A 135 37.75 0.00 2.81
N ALA A 136 38.04 -1.09 3.51
CA ALA A 136 37.08 -2.17 3.75
C ALA A 136 35.87 -1.71 4.60
N ASP A 137 36.08 -0.86 5.61
CA ASP A 137 34.99 -0.23 6.38
C ASP A 137 34.05 0.57 5.46
N VAL A 138 34.58 1.37 4.54
CA VAL A 138 33.78 2.21 3.62
C VAL A 138 33.06 1.38 2.55
N GLU A 139 33.74 0.37 2.00
CA GLU A 139 33.17 -0.62 1.07
C GLU A 139 31.96 -1.35 1.71
N LEU A 140 32.10 -1.77 2.97
CA LEU A 140 31.00 -2.38 3.72
C LEU A 140 29.93 -1.36 4.13
N GLN A 141 30.30 -0.12 4.48
CA GLN A 141 29.35 0.96 4.81
C GLN A 141 28.39 1.22 3.64
N ILE A 142 28.91 1.40 2.42
CA ILE A 142 28.10 1.59 1.20
C ILE A 142 27.18 0.38 0.98
N THR A 143 27.70 -0.84 1.15
CA THR A 143 26.92 -2.09 0.98
C THR A 143 25.72 -2.19 1.93
N HIS A 144 25.91 -1.88 3.21
CA HIS A 144 24.81 -1.94 4.19
C HIS A 144 23.78 -0.83 3.94
N SER A 145 24.21 0.37 3.56
CA SER A 145 23.31 1.49 3.23
C SER A 145 22.50 1.23 1.95
N ILE A 146 23.07 0.58 0.93
CA ILE A 146 22.33 0.07 -0.24
C ILE A 146 21.26 -0.95 0.19
N LEU A 147 21.64 -1.96 0.98
CA LEU A 147 20.73 -3.02 1.42
C LEU A 147 19.55 -2.49 2.22
N LYS A 148 19.82 -1.61 3.20
CA LYS A 148 18.79 -0.98 4.02
C LYS A 148 17.88 -0.09 3.19
N TYR A 149 18.45 0.73 2.30
CA TYR A 149 17.64 1.56 1.39
C TYR A 149 16.74 0.70 0.50
N ALA A 150 17.23 -0.39 -0.09
CA ALA A 150 16.41 -1.25 -0.94
C ALA A 150 15.22 -1.89 -0.18
N GLU A 151 15.46 -2.40 1.03
CA GLU A 151 14.40 -2.94 1.90
C GLU A 151 13.41 -1.84 2.33
N GLU A 152 13.88 -0.68 2.81
CA GLU A 152 13.02 0.39 3.32
C GLU A 152 12.27 1.15 2.22
N ALA A 153 12.88 1.35 1.04
CA ALA A 153 12.26 2.01 -0.11
C ALA A 153 11.15 1.15 -0.75
N GLN A 154 11.35 -0.17 -0.84
CA GLN A 154 10.37 -1.09 -1.43
C GLN A 154 9.29 -1.54 -0.44
N ALA A 155 9.66 -1.86 0.81
CA ALA A 155 8.79 -2.54 1.76
C ALA A 155 8.28 -1.66 2.92
N GLY A 156 8.78 -0.43 3.02
CA GLY A 156 8.48 0.51 4.09
C GLY A 156 9.44 0.42 5.28
N ARG A 157 9.66 1.58 5.92
CA ARG A 157 10.40 1.71 7.19
C ARG A 157 9.64 1.09 8.36
N VAL A 158 8.31 1.03 8.29
CA VAL A 158 7.45 0.53 9.39
C VAL A 158 6.58 -0.65 8.94
N SER A 159 6.36 -1.61 9.85
CA SER A 159 5.47 -2.75 9.58
C SER A 159 4.00 -2.28 9.58
N PRO A 160 3.21 -2.54 8.52
CA PRO A 160 1.82 -2.05 8.46
C PRO A 160 0.96 -2.55 9.62
N TYR A 161 1.18 -3.80 10.03
CA TYR A 161 0.48 -4.43 11.15
C TYR A 161 0.85 -3.84 12.53
N ALA A 162 2.01 -3.18 12.65
CA ALA A 162 2.39 -2.46 13.86
C ALA A 162 1.64 -1.12 14.01
N ILE A 163 1.18 -0.55 12.89
CA ILE A 163 0.33 0.66 12.89
C ILE A 163 -1.12 0.31 13.28
N SER A 164 -1.62 -0.85 12.84
CA SER A 164 -2.87 -1.43 13.36
C SER A 164 -3.07 -2.88 12.92
N GLU A 165 -3.72 -3.70 13.76
CA GLU A 165 -4.16 -5.06 13.38
C GLU A 165 -5.17 -5.08 12.22
N ASP A 166 -5.90 -3.97 12.02
CA ASP A 166 -6.77 -3.74 10.87
C ASP A 166 -5.98 -3.55 9.55
N ILE A 167 -4.68 -3.23 9.61
CA ILE A 167 -3.83 -3.05 8.44
C ILE A 167 -3.06 -4.34 8.18
N THR A 168 -3.42 -5.01 7.08
CA THR A 168 -3.01 -6.40 6.80
C THR A 168 -2.45 -6.62 5.41
N LEU A 169 -2.09 -5.53 4.73
CA LEU A 169 -1.17 -5.55 3.60
C LEU A 169 0.14 -6.23 4.00
N LYS A 170 0.75 -6.93 3.04
CA LYS A 170 2.08 -7.51 3.16
C LYS A 170 2.96 -6.84 2.11
N PRO A 171 3.83 -5.90 2.50
CA PRO A 171 4.75 -5.26 1.57
C PRO A 171 5.64 -6.32 0.93
N GLU A 172 5.86 -6.20 -0.38
CA GLU A 172 6.85 -6.99 -1.09
C GLU A 172 8.26 -6.58 -0.60
N ARG A 173 9.18 -7.53 -0.46
CA ARG A 173 10.55 -7.26 0.01
C ARG A 173 11.53 -7.74 -1.06
N PRO A 174 12.58 -6.96 -1.38
CA PRO A 174 13.60 -7.40 -2.33
C PRO A 174 14.34 -8.62 -1.80
N ASP A 175 14.82 -9.47 -2.71
CA ASP A 175 15.93 -10.35 -2.34
C ASP A 175 17.21 -9.49 -2.20
N PRO A 176 17.87 -9.51 -1.03
CA PRO A 176 19.03 -8.65 -0.78
C PRO A 176 20.28 -9.04 -1.57
N VAL A 177 20.40 -10.30 -2.02
CA VAL A 177 21.53 -10.78 -2.83
C VAL A 177 21.32 -10.34 -4.29
N GLU A 178 20.11 -10.50 -4.80
CA GLU A 178 19.72 -9.97 -6.11
C GLU A 178 19.85 -8.44 -6.16
N ALA A 179 19.44 -7.74 -5.11
CA ALA A 179 19.50 -6.28 -5.06
C ALA A 179 20.93 -5.73 -5.19
N LEU A 180 21.88 -6.27 -4.41
CA LEU A 180 23.29 -5.91 -4.55
C LEU A 180 23.86 -6.31 -5.92
N ALA A 181 23.50 -7.49 -6.43
CA ALA A 181 23.98 -7.97 -7.72
C ALA A 181 23.45 -7.14 -8.90
N ALA A 182 22.21 -6.65 -8.84
CA ALA A 182 21.60 -5.80 -9.84
C ALA A 182 22.22 -4.39 -9.83
N ILE A 183 22.34 -3.77 -8.66
CA ILE A 183 22.93 -2.42 -8.53
C ILE A 183 24.41 -2.42 -8.94
N ALA A 184 25.19 -3.40 -8.49
CA ALA A 184 26.62 -3.51 -8.81
C ALA A 184 26.93 -3.86 -10.28
N ARG A 185 25.93 -4.27 -11.06
CA ARG A 185 26.04 -4.55 -12.51
C ARG A 185 25.35 -3.50 -13.39
N SER A 186 24.61 -2.56 -12.80
CA SER A 186 23.82 -1.59 -13.57
C SER A 186 24.72 -0.56 -14.27
N ALA A 187 24.43 -0.29 -15.56
CA ALA A 187 24.99 0.85 -16.27
C ALA A 187 24.46 2.21 -15.73
N ASN A 188 23.35 2.20 -14.99
CA ASN A 188 22.82 3.35 -14.25
C ASN A 188 22.45 2.90 -12.82
N PRO A 189 23.40 2.97 -11.86
CA PRO A 189 23.17 2.58 -10.47
C PRO A 189 22.13 3.45 -9.76
N THR A 190 22.05 4.74 -10.10
CA THR A 190 21.06 5.69 -9.55
C THR A 190 19.64 5.26 -9.89
N GLN A 191 19.37 4.87 -11.14
CA GLN A 191 18.06 4.35 -11.55
C GLN A 191 17.79 2.96 -10.94
N ALA A 192 18.80 2.09 -10.88
CA ALA A 192 18.66 0.78 -10.25
C ALA A 192 18.28 0.89 -8.76
N LEU A 193 18.83 1.88 -8.04
CA LEU A 193 18.48 2.18 -6.66
C LEU A 193 17.11 2.90 -6.57
N ALA A 194 16.80 3.84 -7.47
CA ALA A 194 15.50 4.51 -7.50
C ALA A 194 14.33 3.54 -7.72
N ASN A 195 14.53 2.49 -8.54
CA ASN A 195 13.52 1.47 -8.86
C ASN A 195 12.95 0.72 -7.66
N TYR A 196 13.62 0.70 -6.49
CA TYR A 196 13.07 0.07 -5.29
C TYR A 196 11.85 0.81 -4.75
N ASN A 197 11.75 2.13 -4.95
CA ASN A 197 10.56 2.91 -4.57
C ASN A 197 9.29 2.43 -5.32
N PRO A 198 8.09 2.78 -4.84
CA PRO A 198 6.83 2.38 -5.48
C PRO A 198 6.73 2.91 -6.91
N PRO A 199 6.32 2.10 -7.90
CA PRO A 199 6.29 2.49 -9.32
C PRO A 199 5.05 3.34 -9.69
N HIS A 200 4.22 3.70 -8.71
CA HIS A 200 2.90 4.29 -8.93
C HIS A 200 2.99 5.81 -9.17
N GLN A 201 2.21 6.32 -10.12
CA GLN A 201 2.22 7.75 -10.49
C GLN A 201 1.92 8.66 -9.29
N GLU A 202 1.08 8.22 -8.36
CA GLU A 202 0.70 8.98 -7.17
C GLU A 202 1.80 9.00 -6.10
N TYR A 203 2.72 8.02 -6.10
CA TYR A 203 3.93 8.12 -5.29
C TYR A 203 4.87 9.19 -5.87
N ALA A 204 5.04 9.22 -7.20
CA ALA A 204 5.82 10.27 -7.88
C ALA A 204 5.18 11.66 -7.71
N ALA A 205 3.85 11.77 -7.73
CA ALA A 205 3.14 13.02 -7.48
C ALA A 205 3.30 13.48 -6.02
N LEU A 206 3.19 12.58 -5.04
CA LEU A 206 3.48 12.88 -3.64
C LEU A 206 4.96 13.29 -3.43
N LYS A 207 5.91 12.69 -4.17
CA LYS A 207 7.32 13.11 -4.17
C LYS A 207 7.48 14.55 -4.67
N ALA A 208 6.88 14.89 -5.81
CA ALA A 208 6.91 16.26 -6.34
C ALA A 208 6.31 17.26 -5.33
N GLN A 209 5.18 16.89 -4.72
CA GLN A 209 4.52 17.70 -3.70
C GLN A 209 5.35 17.87 -2.41
N LEU A 210 6.13 16.86 -2.02
CA LEU A 210 7.06 16.93 -0.88
C LEU A 210 8.18 17.95 -1.13
N ALA A 211 8.69 18.03 -2.35
CA ALA A 211 9.69 19.04 -2.72
C ALA A 211 9.10 20.46 -2.66
N GLU A 212 7.91 20.67 -3.24
CA GLU A 212 7.21 21.96 -3.19
C GLU A 212 6.94 22.43 -1.74
N LEU A 213 6.48 21.52 -0.87
CA LEU A 213 6.21 21.85 0.54
C LEU A 213 7.48 22.21 1.33
N ARG A 214 8.63 21.64 0.99
CA ARG A 214 9.92 21.99 1.63
C ARG A 214 10.40 23.36 1.16
N ASP A 215 10.37 23.62 -0.15
CA ASP A 215 10.66 24.94 -0.73
C ASP A 215 9.77 26.05 -0.14
N GLN A 216 8.46 25.80 0.00
CA GLN A 216 7.51 26.70 0.69
C GLN A 216 7.80 26.85 2.20
N THR A 217 8.43 25.86 2.85
CA THR A 217 8.86 25.95 4.25
C THR A 217 10.09 26.83 4.37
N GLU A 218 11.10 26.62 3.53
CA GLU A 218 12.35 27.37 3.51
C GLU A 218 12.14 28.86 3.17
N LYS A 219 11.16 29.17 2.31
CA LYS A 219 10.69 30.54 2.02
C LYS A 219 9.78 31.14 3.10
N GLY A 220 9.43 30.37 4.14
CA GLY A 220 8.48 30.75 5.18
C GLY A 220 7.09 31.09 4.63
N GLU A 221 6.65 30.44 3.56
CA GLU A 221 5.35 30.70 2.89
C GLU A 221 4.22 29.89 3.54
N LEU A 222 4.51 28.69 4.03
CA LEU A 222 3.55 27.87 4.78
C LEU A 222 3.08 28.55 6.08
N GLU A 223 3.93 29.35 6.73
CA GLU A 223 3.58 30.13 7.92
C GLU A 223 2.73 31.38 7.61
N LYS A 224 2.73 31.85 6.36
CA LYS A 224 1.98 33.05 5.91
C LYS A 224 0.52 32.73 5.54
N GLN A 225 0.05 31.49 5.65
CA GLN A 225 -1.32 31.14 5.30
C GLN A 225 -2.36 31.82 6.22
N ILE A 226 -3.33 32.49 5.60
CA ILE A 226 -4.39 33.24 6.28
C ILE A 226 -5.25 32.32 7.17
N VAL A 227 -5.16 32.49 8.49
CA VAL A 227 -5.95 31.73 9.47
C VAL A 227 -7.25 32.47 9.78
N ILE A 228 -8.39 31.92 9.37
CA ILE A 228 -9.71 32.49 9.65
C ILE A 228 -10.10 32.15 11.09
N PRO A 229 -10.38 33.13 11.98
CA PRO A 229 -10.72 32.86 13.38
C PRO A 229 -11.95 31.95 13.59
N SER A 230 -12.04 31.34 14.76
CA SER A 230 -13.23 30.61 15.21
C SER A 230 -14.43 31.56 15.40
N GLY A 231 -15.65 31.05 15.22
CA GLY A 231 -16.87 31.86 15.39
C GLY A 231 -18.13 31.19 14.84
N LYS A 232 -19.21 31.97 14.74
CA LYS A 232 -20.49 31.53 14.15
C LYS A 232 -20.31 31.08 12.69
N VAL A 233 -21.23 30.24 12.21
CA VAL A 233 -21.27 29.78 10.80
C VAL A 233 -21.34 31.01 9.88
N LEU A 234 -20.44 31.07 8.88
CA LEU A 234 -20.54 32.06 7.80
C LEU A 234 -21.38 31.46 6.66
N LYS A 235 -22.29 32.25 6.09
CA LYS A 235 -23.16 31.91 4.96
C LYS A 235 -23.67 33.19 4.31
N ILE A 236 -24.34 33.09 3.15
CA ILE A 236 -24.90 34.22 2.39
C ILE A 236 -25.61 35.23 3.32
N GLY A 237 -25.28 36.51 3.17
CA GLY A 237 -25.79 37.63 3.97
C GLY A 237 -25.07 37.88 5.31
N THR A 238 -24.15 37.01 5.72
CA THR A 238 -23.36 37.22 6.95
C THR A 238 -22.41 38.41 6.81
N LYS A 239 -22.40 39.32 7.77
CA LYS A 239 -21.42 40.41 7.87
C LYS A 239 -20.39 40.11 8.97
N SER A 240 -19.09 40.04 8.63
CA SER A 240 -18.00 39.79 9.59
C SER A 240 -16.63 40.02 8.95
N THR A 241 -15.64 40.48 9.73
CA THR A 241 -14.21 40.51 9.35
C THR A 241 -13.65 39.14 8.96
N ARG A 242 -14.27 38.06 9.43
CA ARG A 242 -13.96 36.68 9.02
C ARG A 242 -14.36 36.37 7.56
N VAL A 243 -15.09 37.26 6.90
CA VAL A 243 -15.43 37.17 5.47
C VAL A 243 -14.28 37.69 4.61
N ALA A 244 -13.64 38.81 4.98
CA ALA A 244 -12.46 39.34 4.28
C ALA A 244 -11.34 38.28 4.22
N LEU A 245 -10.97 37.75 5.40
CA LEU A 245 -10.00 36.65 5.52
C LEU A 245 -10.40 35.38 4.75
N LEU A 246 -11.70 35.12 4.57
CA LEU A 246 -12.19 33.98 3.80
C LEU A 246 -12.09 34.21 2.29
N ARG A 247 -12.29 35.45 1.83
CA ARG A 247 -12.09 35.85 0.43
C ARG A 247 -10.63 35.75 0.05
N GLU A 248 -9.77 36.33 0.86
CA GLU A 248 -8.31 36.28 0.74
C GLU A 248 -7.80 34.82 0.73
N ARG A 249 -8.27 33.99 1.67
CA ARG A 249 -7.89 32.58 1.76
C ARG A 249 -8.34 31.70 0.58
N LEU A 250 -9.33 32.15 -0.19
CA LEU A 250 -9.90 31.45 -1.35
C LEU A 250 -9.65 32.14 -2.70
N ASP A 251 -8.86 33.22 -2.72
CA ASP A 251 -8.61 34.06 -3.90
C ASP A 251 -9.89 34.55 -4.59
N VAL A 252 -10.86 35.02 -3.79
CA VAL A 252 -12.17 35.50 -4.28
C VAL A 252 -12.19 37.04 -4.31
N PRO A 253 -12.07 37.69 -5.47
CA PRO A 253 -12.06 39.14 -5.56
C PRO A 253 -13.36 39.78 -5.05
N THR A 254 -13.28 41.04 -4.67
CA THR A 254 -14.40 41.82 -4.14
C THR A 254 -14.23 43.31 -4.44
N VAL A 255 -15.31 44.05 -4.30
CA VAL A 255 -15.32 45.52 -4.24
C VAL A 255 -15.44 45.95 -2.77
N ASP A 256 -14.77 47.04 -2.36
CA ASP A 256 -14.61 47.45 -0.96
C ASP A 256 -15.90 47.40 -0.13
N TYR A 257 -17.00 47.92 -0.68
CA TYR A 257 -18.29 48.01 0.00
C TYR A 257 -18.99 46.66 0.24
N GLN A 258 -18.42 45.53 -0.21
CA GLN A 258 -18.90 44.17 0.05
C GLN A 258 -17.84 43.22 0.64
N GLU A 259 -16.61 43.68 0.90
CA GLU A 259 -15.51 42.85 1.42
C GLU A 259 -15.94 41.99 2.63
N ASN A 260 -16.53 42.64 3.63
CA ASN A 260 -16.99 42.04 4.88
C ASN A 260 -18.36 41.35 4.79
N VAL A 261 -18.96 41.26 3.59
CA VAL A 261 -20.29 40.67 3.35
C VAL A 261 -20.14 39.35 2.60
N TYR A 262 -20.72 38.29 3.14
CA TYR A 262 -20.70 36.97 2.51
C TYR A 262 -21.71 36.95 1.36
N THR A 263 -21.22 37.03 0.12
CA THR A 263 -22.03 37.11 -1.10
C THR A 263 -22.26 35.74 -1.75
N GLN A 264 -22.99 35.70 -2.87
CA GLN A 264 -23.29 34.45 -3.59
C GLN A 264 -22.04 33.86 -4.27
N GLU A 265 -21.15 34.71 -4.76
CA GLU A 265 -19.89 34.31 -5.43
C GLU A 265 -18.96 33.62 -4.42
N LEU A 266 -18.91 34.14 -3.19
CA LEU A 266 -18.16 33.51 -2.09
C LEU A 266 -18.80 32.19 -1.63
N ALA A 267 -20.13 32.06 -1.72
CA ALA A 267 -20.79 30.79 -1.46
C ALA A 267 -20.38 29.73 -2.49
N TYR A 268 -20.38 30.06 -3.79
CA TYR A 268 -19.91 29.15 -4.84
C TYR A 268 -18.42 28.77 -4.69
N ALA A 269 -17.55 29.71 -4.33
CA ALA A 269 -16.15 29.41 -4.03
C ALA A 269 -16.00 28.47 -2.83
N VAL A 270 -16.83 28.64 -1.79
CA VAL A 270 -16.88 27.72 -0.64
C VAL A 270 -17.48 26.36 -1.01
N GLU A 271 -18.46 26.28 -1.91
CA GLU A 271 -18.99 25.01 -2.44
C GLU A 271 -17.92 24.24 -3.23
N ALA A 272 -17.17 24.92 -4.10
CA ALA A 272 -16.03 24.34 -4.83
C ALA A 272 -14.93 23.84 -3.86
N PHE A 273 -14.56 24.66 -2.87
CA PHE A 273 -13.62 24.25 -1.82
C PHE A 273 -14.14 23.05 -1.01
N GLN A 274 -15.42 23.04 -0.62
CA GLN A 274 -16.06 21.96 0.09
C GLN A 274 -16.07 20.66 -0.72
N ALA A 275 -16.40 20.74 -2.02
CA ALA A 275 -16.39 19.59 -2.93
C ALA A 275 -14.98 19.00 -3.05
N ALA A 276 -13.97 19.81 -3.36
CA ALA A 276 -12.57 19.39 -3.46
C ALA A 276 -12.07 18.72 -2.17
N ASN A 277 -12.42 19.28 -1.01
CA ASN A 277 -12.02 18.76 0.31
C ASN A 277 -12.90 17.60 0.83
N GLY A 278 -13.79 17.03 0.00
CA GLY A 278 -14.64 15.89 0.38
C GLY A 278 -15.71 16.20 1.44
N LEU A 279 -16.03 17.47 1.65
CA LEU A 279 -17.04 17.94 2.59
C LEU A 279 -18.46 17.77 2.00
N HIS A 280 -19.44 18.40 2.65
CA HIS A 280 -20.76 18.64 2.05
C HIS A 280 -20.69 20.03 1.43
N ALA A 281 -21.02 20.16 0.14
CA ALA A 281 -21.05 21.45 -0.56
C ALA A 281 -22.41 22.12 -0.29
N ASP A 282 -22.39 23.19 0.51
CA ASP A 282 -23.57 23.93 0.98
C ASP A 282 -23.31 25.44 1.17
N GLY A 283 -22.22 25.94 0.60
CA GLY A 283 -21.86 27.37 0.58
C GLY A 283 -21.74 27.97 1.98
N SER A 284 -21.48 27.15 3.00
CA SER A 284 -21.55 27.54 4.40
C SER A 284 -20.29 27.13 5.17
N VAL A 285 -19.56 28.11 5.70
CA VAL A 285 -18.39 27.87 6.55
C VAL A 285 -18.82 27.56 7.97
N GLY A 286 -19.29 26.32 8.17
CA GLY A 286 -19.42 25.69 9.48
C GLY A 286 -18.07 25.22 10.04
N PRO A 287 -18.03 24.70 11.29
CA PRO A 287 -16.76 24.34 11.95
C PRO A 287 -15.88 23.34 11.18
N ARG A 288 -16.47 22.41 10.42
CA ARG A 288 -15.70 21.45 9.59
C ARG A 288 -15.07 22.12 8.38
N THR A 289 -15.80 23.00 7.70
CA THR A 289 -15.28 23.80 6.58
C THR A 289 -14.18 24.75 7.05
N LEU A 290 -14.38 25.40 8.20
CA LEU A 290 -13.39 26.29 8.82
C LEU A 290 -12.09 25.56 9.19
N LEU A 291 -12.20 24.34 9.74
CA LEU A 291 -11.03 23.50 10.00
C LEU A 291 -10.28 23.19 8.70
N ALA A 292 -10.96 22.77 7.64
CA ALA A 292 -10.32 22.51 6.35
C ALA A 292 -9.65 23.76 5.75
N LEU A 293 -10.33 24.92 5.74
CA LEU A 293 -9.81 26.19 5.22
C LEU A 293 -8.51 26.63 5.91
N ASN A 294 -8.45 26.48 7.24
CA ASN A 294 -7.28 26.82 8.05
C ASN A 294 -6.16 25.75 8.00
N GLY A 295 -6.15 24.89 6.98
CA GLY A 295 -5.21 23.75 6.87
C GLY A 295 -5.37 22.67 7.95
N ARG A 296 -6.36 22.80 8.84
CA ARG A 296 -6.60 21.93 10.01
C ARG A 296 -7.43 20.69 9.67
N VAL A 297 -6.95 19.91 8.71
CA VAL A 297 -6.61 18.53 9.09
C VAL A 297 -5.36 18.68 9.96
N SER A 298 -5.48 18.45 11.27
CA SER A 298 -4.40 18.71 12.23
C SER A 298 -3.17 17.86 11.92
N GLY A 299 -2.01 18.51 11.77
CA GLY A 299 -0.73 17.88 11.46
C GLY A 299 0.08 18.68 10.43
N ASN A 300 1.38 18.46 10.39
CA ASN A 300 2.30 19.04 9.40
C ASN A 300 2.01 18.42 8.01
N PRO A 301 1.78 19.21 6.94
CA PRO A 301 1.55 18.67 5.59
C PRO A 301 2.73 17.83 5.06
N ILE A 302 3.98 18.15 5.44
CA ILE A 302 5.16 17.36 5.08
C ILE A 302 5.08 15.96 5.71
N ASN A 303 4.78 15.87 7.02
CA ASN A 303 4.65 14.59 7.72
C ASN A 303 3.50 13.76 7.16
N ASP A 304 2.37 14.39 6.81
CA ASP A 304 1.26 13.75 6.12
C ASP A 304 1.68 13.17 4.75
N VAL A 305 2.39 13.94 3.92
CA VAL A 305 2.87 13.47 2.62
C VAL A 305 3.84 12.29 2.79
N ILE A 306 4.83 12.41 3.68
CA ILE A 306 5.79 11.33 3.97
C ILE A 306 5.07 10.07 4.48
N ALA A 307 4.11 10.20 5.39
CA ALA A 307 3.35 9.06 5.92
C ALA A 307 2.43 8.40 4.88
N ASN A 308 2.04 9.10 3.81
CA ASN A 308 1.32 8.52 2.68
C ASN A 308 2.25 7.95 1.59
N MET A 309 3.44 8.52 1.39
CA MET A 309 4.52 7.92 0.60
C MET A 309 4.97 6.58 1.19
N GLU A 310 5.07 6.48 2.52
CA GLU A 310 5.30 5.23 3.23
C GLU A 310 4.19 4.19 2.97
N ARG A 311 2.91 4.59 2.97
CA ARG A 311 1.79 3.68 2.64
C ARG A 311 1.84 3.14 1.23
N TRP A 312 2.38 3.88 0.28
CA TRP A 312 2.58 3.41 -1.09
C TRP A 312 3.58 2.26 -1.18
N ARG A 313 4.52 2.13 -0.23
CA ARG A 313 5.44 0.97 -0.11
C ARG A 313 4.74 -0.28 0.41
N TRP A 314 3.60 -0.12 1.09
CA TRP A 314 2.80 -1.24 1.58
C TRP A 314 1.83 -1.78 0.52
N MET A 315 1.59 -1.01 -0.55
CA MET A 315 0.75 -1.43 -1.67
C MET A 315 1.49 -2.46 -2.55
N PRO A 316 0.77 -3.34 -3.25
CA PRO A 316 1.37 -4.17 -4.29
C PRO A 316 2.08 -3.31 -5.35
N ARG A 317 3.21 -3.79 -5.89
CA ARG A 317 3.91 -3.11 -6.99
C ARG A 317 3.11 -3.10 -8.30
N ASP A 318 2.27 -4.11 -8.51
CA ASP A 318 1.23 -4.15 -9.54
C ASP A 318 -0.16 -4.18 -8.89
N LEU A 319 -1.03 -3.24 -9.27
CA LEU A 319 -2.44 -3.19 -8.87
C LEU A 319 -3.35 -3.96 -9.86
N GLY A 320 -2.82 -4.33 -11.03
CA GLY A 320 -3.54 -4.89 -12.16
C GLY A 320 -4.07 -3.82 -13.11
N GLU A 321 -3.98 -4.09 -14.41
CA GLU A 321 -4.50 -3.29 -15.53
C GLU A 321 -5.92 -2.73 -15.28
N THR A 322 -6.83 -3.57 -14.80
CA THR A 322 -8.20 -3.22 -14.39
C THR A 322 -8.42 -3.59 -12.93
N HIS A 323 -8.69 -2.62 -12.06
CA HIS A 323 -8.79 -2.86 -10.61
C HIS A 323 -9.70 -1.86 -9.87
N LEU A 324 -10.08 -2.19 -8.64
CA LEU A 324 -10.86 -1.33 -7.75
C LEU A 324 -10.00 -0.74 -6.63
N ARG A 325 -10.13 0.57 -6.39
CA ARG A 325 -9.51 1.27 -5.25
C ARG A 325 -10.58 1.82 -4.32
N VAL A 326 -10.55 1.39 -3.07
CA VAL A 326 -11.44 1.80 -1.98
C VAL A 326 -10.63 2.64 -1.00
N ASN A 327 -10.74 3.96 -1.07
CA ASN A 327 -9.98 4.85 -0.19
C ASN A 327 -10.81 5.24 1.03
N ILE A 328 -10.41 4.76 2.21
CA ILE A 328 -11.20 4.84 3.44
C ILE A 328 -11.41 6.28 3.95
N PRO A 329 -10.38 7.14 4.13
CA PRO A 329 -10.54 8.51 4.63
C PRO A 329 -11.30 9.43 3.68
N GLU A 330 -11.20 9.18 2.39
CA GLU A 330 -11.91 9.89 1.32
C GLU A 330 -13.37 9.44 1.18
N PHE A 331 -13.67 8.22 1.64
CA PHE A 331 -14.97 7.56 1.50
C PHE A 331 -15.42 7.44 0.03
N MET A 332 -14.50 7.06 -0.87
CA MET A 332 -14.75 6.81 -2.29
C MET A 332 -14.33 5.40 -2.70
N VAL A 333 -15.00 4.85 -3.73
CA VAL A 333 -14.49 3.72 -4.51
C VAL A 333 -14.37 4.14 -5.98
N ARG A 334 -13.24 3.77 -6.61
CA ARG A 334 -12.93 3.98 -8.02
C ARG A 334 -12.69 2.65 -8.72
N LEU A 335 -13.17 2.52 -9.96
CA LEU A 335 -12.76 1.51 -10.93
C LEU A 335 -11.72 2.14 -11.84
N ASN A 336 -10.50 1.62 -11.78
CA ASN A 336 -9.38 2.02 -12.62
C ASN A 336 -9.19 1.00 -13.75
N MET A 337 -8.85 1.50 -14.95
CA MET A 337 -8.50 0.72 -16.14
C MET A 337 -7.43 1.49 -16.92
N ASP A 338 -6.32 0.86 -17.26
CA ASP A 338 -5.20 1.46 -18.02
C ASP A 338 -4.68 2.77 -17.39
N GLY A 339 -4.75 2.88 -16.06
CA GLY A 339 -4.42 4.07 -15.27
C GLY A 339 -5.59 5.04 -15.04
N PHE A 340 -6.55 5.11 -15.97
CA PHE A 340 -7.68 6.04 -15.92
C PHE A 340 -8.79 5.61 -14.96
N VAL A 341 -9.56 6.57 -14.43
CA VAL A 341 -10.75 6.31 -13.60
C VAL A 341 -11.98 6.19 -14.50
N MET A 342 -12.47 4.97 -14.68
CA MET A 342 -13.62 4.68 -15.55
C MET A 342 -14.96 4.89 -14.86
N TYR A 343 -14.99 4.77 -13.53
CA TYR A 343 -16.18 5.01 -12.72
C TYR A 343 -15.79 5.28 -11.27
N GLU A 344 -16.43 6.24 -10.60
CA GLU A 344 -16.30 6.43 -9.15
C GLU A 344 -17.66 6.63 -8.47
N THR A 345 -17.73 6.26 -7.18
CA THR A 345 -18.93 6.48 -6.37
C THR A 345 -18.63 6.56 -4.87
N ARG A 346 -19.52 7.22 -4.12
CA ARG A 346 -19.36 7.43 -2.68
C ARG A 346 -19.66 6.14 -1.91
N ILE A 347 -18.88 5.90 -0.86
CA ILE A 347 -19.05 4.74 0.04
C ILE A 347 -19.36 5.16 1.48
N VAL A 348 -19.84 4.21 2.27
CA VAL A 348 -19.93 4.25 3.74
C VAL A 348 -19.09 3.12 4.30
N VAL A 349 -18.15 3.45 5.18
CA VAL A 349 -17.14 2.54 5.76
C VAL A 349 -17.41 2.31 7.25
N GLY A 350 -16.59 1.48 7.89
CA GLY A 350 -16.70 1.14 9.31
C GLY A 350 -16.64 2.35 10.24
N LYS A 351 -17.32 2.28 11.39
CA LYS A 351 -17.10 3.18 12.54
C LYS A 351 -15.68 2.95 13.11
N ASN A 352 -15.09 3.91 13.82
CA ASN A 352 -13.76 3.72 14.44
C ASN A 352 -13.69 2.49 15.41
N SER A 353 -14.83 2.12 16.02
CA SER A 353 -14.97 0.94 16.87
C SER A 353 -15.20 -0.40 16.13
N ASN A 354 -15.38 -0.35 14.80
CA ASN A 354 -15.58 -1.49 13.90
C ASN A 354 -15.02 -1.08 12.53
N LYS A 355 -13.69 -0.88 12.44
CA LYS A 355 -13.04 -0.28 11.27
C LYS A 355 -13.24 -1.11 10.00
N THR A 356 -13.14 -0.46 8.84
CA THR A 356 -12.87 -1.18 7.60
C THR A 356 -11.36 -1.46 7.53
N PRO A 357 -10.92 -2.72 7.49
CA PRO A 357 -9.49 -3.06 7.45
C PRO A 357 -8.87 -2.79 6.08
N VAL A 358 -7.55 -2.59 6.07
CA VAL A 358 -6.73 -2.24 4.91
C VAL A 358 -6.05 -3.51 4.38
N PHE A 359 -6.35 -3.89 3.14
CA PHE A 359 -5.85 -5.09 2.48
C PHE A 359 -6.11 -5.08 0.96
N SER A 360 -5.49 -6.02 0.24
CA SER A 360 -5.78 -6.29 -1.17
C SER A 360 -6.29 -7.73 -1.33
N ASP A 361 -7.30 -7.94 -2.18
CA ASP A 361 -7.87 -9.26 -2.52
C ASP A 361 -8.46 -9.21 -3.95
N LYS A 362 -9.13 -10.26 -4.45
CA LYS A 362 -9.74 -10.29 -5.79
C LYS A 362 -11.23 -10.54 -5.73
N MET A 363 -12.03 -9.74 -6.45
CA MET A 363 -13.46 -9.95 -6.62
C MET A 363 -13.72 -11.13 -7.54
N GLN A 364 -14.51 -12.08 -7.05
CA GLN A 364 -14.79 -13.36 -7.70
C GLN A 364 -16.24 -13.48 -8.18
N HIS A 365 -17.18 -12.85 -7.47
CA HIS A 365 -18.60 -12.96 -7.78
C HIS A 365 -19.43 -11.80 -7.23
N VAL A 366 -20.65 -11.69 -7.75
CA VAL A 366 -21.73 -10.80 -7.29
C VAL A 366 -22.86 -11.68 -6.75
N ILE A 367 -23.55 -11.22 -5.71
CA ILE A 367 -24.77 -11.85 -5.18
C ILE A 367 -25.91 -10.84 -5.28
N VAL A 368 -26.90 -11.15 -6.11
CA VAL A 368 -28.15 -10.40 -6.28
C VAL A 368 -29.21 -10.99 -5.34
N ASN A 369 -30.02 -10.13 -4.74
CA ASN A 369 -31.00 -10.45 -3.69
C ASN A 369 -30.38 -11.22 -2.50
N PRO A 370 -29.35 -10.68 -1.81
CA PRO A 370 -28.62 -11.39 -0.77
C PRO A 370 -29.45 -11.67 0.50
N TYR A 371 -29.30 -12.86 1.08
CA TYR A 371 -29.64 -13.10 2.48
C TYR A 371 -28.58 -12.45 3.38
N TRP A 372 -28.99 -11.54 4.28
CA TRP A 372 -28.06 -11.04 5.30
C TRP A 372 -27.98 -12.04 6.44
N ASN A 373 -26.90 -12.82 6.51
CA ASN A 373 -26.59 -13.61 7.70
C ASN A 373 -26.03 -12.66 8.76
N VAL A 374 -26.75 -12.46 9.86
CA VAL A 374 -26.37 -11.46 10.88
C VAL A 374 -25.11 -11.94 11.62
N PRO A 375 -24.01 -11.16 11.64
CA PRO A 375 -22.80 -11.52 12.38
C PRO A 375 -23.07 -11.72 13.87
N TYR A 376 -22.32 -12.63 14.52
CA TYR A 376 -22.48 -12.95 15.94
C TYR A 376 -22.47 -11.70 16.85
N SER A 377 -21.58 -10.74 16.57
CA SER A 377 -21.45 -9.49 17.31
C SER A 377 -22.71 -8.62 17.22
N ILE A 378 -23.29 -8.47 16.03
CA ILE A 378 -24.51 -7.68 15.80
C ILE A 378 -25.73 -8.41 16.37
N ALA A 379 -25.82 -9.73 16.19
CA ALA A 379 -26.89 -10.55 16.77
C ALA A 379 -26.91 -10.47 18.31
N SER A 380 -25.75 -10.54 18.96
CA SER A 380 -25.62 -10.50 20.43
C SER A 380 -25.71 -9.10 21.05
N LYS A 381 -25.22 -8.05 20.38
CA LYS A 381 -25.17 -6.68 20.94
C LYS A 381 -26.34 -5.79 20.52
N GLU A 382 -26.90 -5.99 19.33
CA GLU A 382 -27.89 -5.07 18.75
C GLU A 382 -29.28 -5.70 18.57
N LEU A 383 -29.36 -6.97 18.15
CA LEU A 383 -30.66 -7.65 18.00
C LEU A 383 -31.16 -8.27 19.32
N LEU A 384 -30.28 -8.82 20.16
CA LEU A 384 -30.69 -9.54 21.37
C LEU A 384 -31.57 -8.72 22.35
N PRO A 385 -31.31 -7.43 22.63
CA PRO A 385 -32.18 -6.63 23.50
C PRO A 385 -33.61 -6.52 22.94
N GLU A 386 -33.74 -6.22 21.65
CA GLU A 386 -35.02 -6.13 20.94
C GLU A 386 -35.76 -7.47 20.91
N LEU A 387 -35.02 -8.58 20.78
CA LEU A 387 -35.56 -9.94 20.74
C LEU A 387 -35.99 -10.46 22.11
N ARG A 388 -35.39 -10.01 23.21
CA ARG A 388 -35.91 -10.28 24.56
C ARG A 388 -37.19 -9.49 24.83
N ALA A 389 -37.27 -8.25 24.34
CA ALA A 389 -38.46 -7.42 24.49
C ALA A 389 -39.65 -7.90 23.63
N ASN A 390 -39.45 -8.15 22.33
CA ASN A 390 -40.54 -8.33 21.36
C ASN A 390 -40.18 -9.30 20.20
N PRO A 391 -39.82 -10.57 20.46
CA PRO A 391 -39.15 -11.43 19.48
C PRO A 391 -39.91 -11.62 18.16
N ALA A 392 -41.17 -12.08 18.23
CA ALA A 392 -41.97 -12.36 17.03
C ALA A 392 -42.27 -11.08 16.22
N SER A 393 -42.60 -9.98 16.91
CA SER A 393 -42.91 -8.68 16.29
C SER A 393 -41.68 -8.08 15.60
N TYR A 394 -40.52 -8.12 16.26
CA TYR A 394 -39.26 -7.63 15.70
C TYR A 394 -38.83 -8.44 14.48
N LEU A 395 -38.83 -9.77 14.56
CA LEU A 395 -38.41 -10.64 13.46
C LEU A 395 -39.33 -10.52 12.25
N GLN A 396 -40.65 -10.44 12.47
CA GLN A 396 -41.63 -10.24 11.39
C GLN A 396 -41.45 -8.89 10.69
N LYS A 397 -41.38 -7.79 11.45
CA LYS A 397 -41.16 -6.42 10.91
C LYS A 397 -39.82 -6.30 10.18
N GLY A 398 -38.77 -6.91 10.72
CA GLY A 398 -37.43 -6.92 10.14
C GLY A 398 -37.23 -7.90 8.97
N ASN A 399 -38.22 -8.72 8.62
CA ASN A 399 -38.11 -9.76 7.58
C ASN A 399 -37.00 -10.80 7.87
N TYR A 400 -36.85 -11.17 9.14
CA TYR A 400 -35.85 -12.13 9.64
C TYR A 400 -36.39 -13.55 9.79
N GLU A 401 -35.50 -14.53 9.65
CA GLU A 401 -35.70 -15.94 9.98
C GLU A 401 -34.72 -16.35 11.08
N VAL A 402 -35.18 -17.20 12.00
CA VAL A 402 -34.35 -17.86 13.02
C VAL A 402 -34.04 -19.27 12.53
N VAL A 403 -32.75 -19.63 12.52
CA VAL A 403 -32.26 -20.89 11.94
C VAL A 403 -31.46 -21.67 13.00
N TYR A 404 -31.80 -22.94 13.17
CA TYR A 404 -31.12 -23.89 14.06
C TYR A 404 -30.92 -25.22 13.33
N GLY A 405 -29.71 -25.78 13.37
CA GLY A 405 -29.39 -27.02 12.65
C GLY A 405 -29.68 -26.96 11.13
N GLY A 406 -29.57 -25.77 10.53
CA GLY A 406 -29.91 -25.52 9.12
C GLY A 406 -31.40 -25.34 8.82
N LYS A 407 -32.31 -25.67 9.75
CA LYS A 407 -33.77 -25.54 9.59
C LYS A 407 -34.27 -24.22 10.18
N ILE A 408 -35.31 -23.64 9.58
CA ILE A 408 -36.03 -22.50 10.16
C ILE A 408 -36.82 -23.00 11.38
N VAL A 409 -36.82 -22.23 12.47
CA VAL A 409 -37.53 -22.55 13.71
C VAL A 409 -38.46 -21.40 14.13
N ASP A 410 -39.55 -21.74 14.82
CA ASP A 410 -40.46 -20.74 15.41
C ASP A 410 -39.73 -19.92 16.50
N PRO A 411 -39.64 -18.59 16.37
CA PRO A 411 -39.03 -17.71 17.39
C PRO A 411 -39.63 -17.85 18.79
N ARG A 412 -40.89 -18.29 18.92
CA ARG A 412 -41.58 -18.50 20.20
C ARG A 412 -41.02 -19.71 20.97
N ARG A 413 -40.31 -20.61 20.28
CA ARG A 413 -39.70 -21.83 20.86
C ARG A 413 -38.24 -21.61 21.28
N VAL A 414 -37.73 -20.38 21.18
CA VAL A 414 -36.37 -20.00 21.58
C VAL A 414 -36.44 -19.28 22.92
N ASN A 415 -35.68 -19.77 23.91
CA ASN A 415 -35.41 -19.01 25.13
C ASN A 415 -34.39 -17.91 24.79
N TRP A 416 -34.86 -16.67 24.66
CA TRP A 416 -34.04 -15.50 24.29
C TRP A 416 -33.18 -14.97 25.43
N ASP A 417 -33.39 -15.41 26.67
CA ASP A 417 -32.53 -15.06 27.80
C ASP A 417 -31.27 -15.94 27.82
N ALA A 418 -31.43 -17.25 27.56
CA ALA A 418 -30.34 -18.23 27.50
C ALA A 418 -29.76 -18.49 26.09
N VAL A 419 -30.17 -17.72 25.07
CA VAL A 419 -29.74 -17.95 23.67
C VAL A 419 -28.24 -17.74 23.46
N THR A 420 -27.62 -18.61 22.65
CA THR A 420 -26.26 -18.39 22.14
C THR A 420 -26.24 -18.43 20.61
N PHE A 421 -25.76 -17.34 20.00
CA PHE A 421 -25.68 -17.20 18.53
C PHE A 421 -24.57 -18.04 17.87
N ARG A 422 -24.05 -19.06 18.57
CA ARG A 422 -23.17 -20.10 18.03
C ARG A 422 -23.95 -21.24 17.37
N LYS A 423 -25.11 -21.61 17.94
CA LYS A 423 -25.98 -22.69 17.42
C LYS A 423 -27.24 -22.17 16.73
N ILE A 424 -27.80 -21.06 17.23
CA ILE A 424 -28.92 -20.34 16.60
C ILE A 424 -28.36 -19.20 15.75
N ARG A 425 -28.82 -19.07 14.51
CA ARG A 425 -28.45 -17.99 13.59
C ARG A 425 -29.67 -17.17 13.22
N ILE A 426 -29.51 -15.86 13.08
CA ILE A 426 -30.51 -14.98 12.49
C ILE A 426 -30.07 -14.66 11.08
N ARG A 427 -30.99 -14.73 10.11
CA ARG A 427 -30.76 -14.23 8.76
C ARG A 427 -31.92 -13.37 8.29
N GLN A 428 -31.64 -12.23 7.66
CA GLN A 428 -32.63 -11.42 7.00
C GLN A 428 -32.87 -11.97 5.59
N ARG A 429 -34.14 -12.10 5.19
CA ARG A 429 -34.50 -12.51 3.83
C ARG A 429 -34.29 -11.36 2.83
N PRO A 430 -34.15 -11.65 1.53
CA PRO A 430 -34.11 -10.59 0.52
C PRO A 430 -35.39 -9.74 0.54
N GLY A 431 -35.26 -8.44 0.27
CA GLY A 431 -36.39 -7.50 0.27
C GLY A 431 -35.99 -6.04 0.50
N ARG A 432 -36.95 -5.11 0.40
CA ARG A 432 -36.73 -3.65 0.47
C ARG A 432 -36.01 -3.16 1.73
N GLY A 433 -36.19 -3.83 2.87
CA GLY A 433 -35.57 -3.49 4.15
C GLY A 433 -34.29 -4.28 4.47
N ASN A 434 -33.75 -5.05 3.54
CA ASN A 434 -32.56 -5.88 3.79
C ASN A 434 -31.31 -5.00 4.01
N ALA A 435 -30.53 -5.26 5.06
CA ALA A 435 -29.37 -4.44 5.42
C ALA A 435 -28.22 -4.48 4.38
N LEU A 436 -28.17 -5.52 3.53
CA LEU A 436 -27.28 -5.63 2.36
C LEU A 436 -27.93 -5.11 1.07
N GLY A 437 -29.13 -4.54 1.15
CA GLY A 437 -29.90 -4.06 0.01
C GLY A 437 -30.22 -5.16 -1.00
N LYS A 438 -30.09 -4.84 -2.30
CA LYS A 438 -30.39 -5.74 -3.42
C LYS A 438 -29.17 -6.47 -3.99
N ILE A 439 -27.93 -6.05 -3.69
CA ILE A 439 -26.73 -6.53 -4.39
C ILE A 439 -25.48 -6.45 -3.51
N LYS A 440 -24.59 -7.42 -3.65
CA LYS A 440 -23.36 -7.60 -2.87
C LYS A 440 -22.21 -8.04 -3.77
N PHE A 441 -21.01 -7.49 -3.57
CA PHE A 441 -19.80 -7.71 -4.37
C PHE A 441 -18.77 -8.44 -3.51
N MET A 442 -18.30 -9.60 -3.99
CA MET A 442 -17.60 -10.59 -3.16
C MET A 442 -16.16 -10.82 -3.60
N PHE A 443 -15.24 -10.50 -2.70
CA PHE A 443 -13.81 -10.80 -2.72
C PHE A 443 -13.49 -11.58 -1.42
N PRO A 444 -13.59 -12.92 -1.40
CA PRO A 444 -13.59 -13.71 -0.16
C PRO A 444 -12.28 -13.64 0.64
N ASN A 445 -12.28 -12.81 1.69
CA ASN A 445 -11.10 -12.47 2.50
C ASN A 445 -11.23 -12.92 3.97
N LYS A 446 -10.10 -12.95 4.68
CA LYS A 446 -10.01 -13.30 6.11
C LYS A 446 -10.86 -12.43 7.06
N HIS A 447 -11.18 -11.20 6.64
CA HIS A 447 -11.93 -10.23 7.45
C HIS A 447 -13.46 -10.36 7.31
N ASN A 448 -13.94 -11.20 6.39
CA ASN A 448 -15.35 -11.30 6.01
C ASN A 448 -15.94 -9.97 5.48
N VAL A 449 -15.09 -9.05 4.98
CA VAL A 449 -15.47 -7.74 4.44
C VAL A 449 -15.93 -7.87 2.98
N TYR A 450 -16.80 -6.97 2.53
CA TYR A 450 -17.33 -6.94 1.16
C TYR A 450 -17.93 -5.57 0.84
N LEU A 451 -18.14 -5.30 -0.45
CA LEU A 451 -18.91 -4.14 -0.93
C LEU A 451 -20.38 -4.52 -1.07
N HIS A 452 -21.34 -3.65 -0.73
CA HIS A 452 -22.77 -3.97 -0.82
C HIS A 452 -23.72 -2.76 -0.93
N ASP A 453 -24.96 -3.00 -1.35
CA ASP A 453 -26.07 -2.03 -1.32
C ASP A 453 -26.59 -1.79 0.11
N THR A 454 -27.37 -0.73 0.32
CA THR A 454 -27.94 -0.39 1.62
C THR A 454 -29.26 0.39 1.48
N PRO A 455 -30.28 0.13 2.32
CA PRO A 455 -31.50 0.92 2.35
C PRO A 455 -31.26 2.32 2.94
N SER A 456 -30.20 2.51 3.74
CA SER A 456 -29.84 3.79 4.39
C SER A 456 -29.15 4.78 3.44
N LYS A 457 -29.78 5.09 2.29
CA LYS A 457 -29.19 5.94 1.23
C LYS A 457 -28.84 7.37 1.68
N SER A 458 -29.52 7.91 2.68
CA SER A 458 -29.22 9.24 3.24
C SER A 458 -27.82 9.35 3.88
N LEU A 459 -27.14 8.24 4.19
CA LEU A 459 -25.79 8.26 4.75
C LEU A 459 -24.72 8.74 3.74
N PHE A 460 -24.96 8.59 2.43
CA PHE A 460 -23.99 9.03 1.41
C PHE A 460 -23.90 10.56 1.27
N ASN A 461 -24.92 11.28 1.75
CA ASN A 461 -24.95 12.75 1.78
C ASN A 461 -24.12 13.33 2.94
N ARG A 462 -23.60 12.50 3.85
CA ARG A 462 -22.77 12.93 4.98
C ARG A 462 -21.31 13.12 4.54
N SER A 463 -20.63 14.12 5.09
CA SER A 463 -19.19 14.34 4.84
C SER A 463 -18.34 13.22 5.46
N ASN A 464 -18.51 12.97 6.76
CA ASN A 464 -18.00 11.76 7.40
C ASN A 464 -18.97 10.61 7.12
N ARG A 465 -18.48 9.50 6.56
CA ARG A 465 -19.26 8.30 6.20
C ARG A 465 -18.81 7.03 6.95
N ALA A 466 -18.19 7.17 8.13
CA ALA A 466 -17.83 6.08 9.03
C ALA A 466 -19.03 5.61 9.88
N PHE A 467 -19.93 4.80 9.30
CA PHE A 467 -21.19 4.38 9.93
C PHE A 467 -21.48 2.86 9.92
N SER A 468 -20.69 2.03 9.23
CA SER A 468 -20.92 0.59 9.14
C SER A 468 -20.19 -0.22 10.23
N HIS A 469 -20.31 -1.54 10.14
CA HIS A 469 -19.60 -2.54 10.94
C HIS A 469 -18.49 -3.18 10.08
N GLY A 470 -17.52 -2.38 9.64
CA GLY A 470 -16.38 -2.78 8.79
C GLY A 470 -16.68 -3.03 7.30
N CYS A 471 -17.85 -3.54 6.93
CA CYS A 471 -18.22 -3.74 5.51
C CYS A 471 -18.49 -2.42 4.78
N VAL A 472 -18.22 -2.38 3.47
CA VAL A 472 -18.31 -1.15 2.67
C VAL A 472 -19.66 -1.07 1.97
N ARG A 473 -20.40 0.02 2.17
CA ARG A 473 -21.69 0.25 1.47
C ARG A 473 -21.47 1.18 0.28
N VAL A 474 -22.14 0.92 -0.84
CA VAL A 474 -21.97 1.64 -2.12
C VAL A 474 -23.23 2.47 -2.42
N GLN A 475 -23.07 3.73 -2.86
CA GLN A 475 -24.19 4.65 -3.12
C GLN A 475 -25.06 4.18 -4.28
N ASN A 476 -24.44 3.96 -5.45
CA ASN A 476 -25.08 3.66 -6.72
C ASN A 476 -24.70 2.25 -7.20
N PRO A 477 -25.10 1.18 -6.49
CA PRO A 477 -24.49 -0.13 -6.64
C PRO A 477 -24.85 -0.85 -7.94
N PHE A 478 -25.96 -0.52 -8.60
CA PHE A 478 -26.25 -1.10 -9.92
C PHE A 478 -25.45 -0.41 -11.02
N ASP A 479 -25.21 0.89 -10.91
CA ASP A 479 -24.41 1.63 -11.90
C ASP A 479 -22.91 1.26 -11.73
N PHE A 480 -22.48 1.04 -10.49
CA PHE A 480 -21.21 0.38 -10.16
C PHE A 480 -21.13 -1.06 -10.67
N ALA A 481 -22.24 -1.83 -10.64
CA ALA A 481 -22.27 -3.17 -11.22
C ALA A 481 -22.15 -3.12 -12.74
N ASP A 482 -22.84 -2.20 -13.43
CA ASP A 482 -22.72 -2.01 -14.87
C ASP A 482 -21.28 -1.67 -15.28
N ALA A 483 -20.63 -0.73 -14.58
CA ALA A 483 -19.23 -0.38 -14.80
C ALA A 483 -18.29 -1.58 -14.60
N LEU A 484 -18.50 -2.39 -13.54
CA LEU A 484 -17.75 -3.62 -13.33
C LEU A 484 -18.03 -4.68 -14.41
N MET A 485 -19.27 -4.80 -14.87
CA MET A 485 -19.65 -5.79 -15.88
C MET A 485 -19.13 -5.40 -17.28
N ALA A 486 -18.89 -4.11 -17.56
CA ALA A 486 -18.22 -3.67 -18.79
C ALA A 486 -16.78 -4.22 -18.94
N THR A 487 -16.15 -4.66 -17.83
CA THR A 487 -14.84 -5.33 -17.84
C THR A 487 -14.91 -6.83 -18.23
N GLN A 488 -16.12 -7.38 -18.33
CA GLN A 488 -16.39 -8.82 -18.49
C GLN A 488 -16.87 -9.15 -19.92
N SER A 489 -16.60 -10.35 -20.40
CA SER A 489 -16.84 -10.72 -21.80
C SER A 489 -18.28 -11.05 -22.17
N THR A 490 -19.08 -11.59 -21.23
CA THR A 490 -20.45 -12.08 -21.52
C THR A 490 -21.49 -11.77 -20.44
N ILE A 491 -21.11 -11.17 -19.33
CA ILE A 491 -22.03 -10.77 -18.25
C ILE A 491 -22.19 -9.26 -18.34
N THR A 492 -23.44 -8.77 -18.42
CA THR A 492 -23.74 -7.35 -18.59
C THR A 492 -24.45 -6.77 -17.37
N GLY A 493 -24.36 -5.45 -17.21
CA GLY A 493 -25.13 -4.71 -16.20
C GLY A 493 -26.65 -4.97 -16.27
N ASN A 494 -27.20 -4.94 -17.50
CA ASN A 494 -28.59 -5.29 -17.76
C ASN A 494 -28.97 -6.71 -17.31
N TYR A 495 -28.08 -7.70 -17.49
CA TYR A 495 -28.28 -9.04 -16.94
C TYR A 495 -28.32 -9.01 -15.40
N ILE A 496 -27.36 -8.36 -14.73
CA ILE A 496 -27.35 -8.21 -13.26
C ILE A 496 -28.65 -7.53 -12.75
N ARG A 497 -29.14 -6.50 -13.45
CA ARG A 497 -30.39 -5.80 -13.14
C ARG A 497 -31.62 -6.70 -13.33
N SER A 498 -31.64 -7.56 -14.34
CA SER A 498 -32.76 -8.51 -14.59
C SER A 498 -32.92 -9.59 -13.52
N LEU A 499 -31.86 -9.91 -12.77
CA LEU A 499 -31.88 -10.90 -11.68
C LEU A 499 -32.51 -10.37 -10.38
N VAL A 500 -32.91 -9.10 -10.31
CA VAL A 500 -33.49 -8.49 -9.10
C VAL A 500 -34.89 -9.03 -8.82
N GLY A 501 -35.11 -9.60 -7.64
CA GLY A 501 -36.33 -10.33 -7.30
C GLY A 501 -36.34 -10.89 -5.88
N LYS A 502 -36.95 -12.07 -5.69
CA LYS A 502 -37.12 -12.72 -4.37
C LYS A 502 -36.07 -13.78 -4.03
N LYS A 503 -35.43 -14.39 -5.03
CA LYS A 503 -34.46 -15.50 -4.86
C LYS A 503 -33.03 -14.95 -4.88
N GLN A 504 -32.19 -15.36 -3.93
CA GLN A 504 -30.76 -15.08 -3.99
C GLN A 504 -30.13 -15.77 -5.21
N ILE A 505 -29.37 -15.02 -6.01
CA ILE A 505 -28.68 -15.51 -7.19
C ILE A 505 -27.22 -15.05 -7.10
N GLN A 506 -26.28 -15.98 -7.32
CA GLN A 506 -24.86 -15.69 -7.42
C GLN A 506 -24.45 -15.68 -8.90
N VAL A 507 -23.62 -14.70 -9.28
CA VAL A 507 -23.07 -14.53 -10.62
C VAL A 507 -21.55 -14.44 -10.47
N ASN A 508 -20.83 -15.44 -10.96
CA ASN A 508 -19.37 -15.46 -10.92
C ASN A 508 -18.79 -14.58 -12.04
N LEU A 509 -17.71 -13.87 -11.77
CA LEU A 509 -16.99 -13.08 -12.77
C LEU A 509 -16.07 -13.98 -13.60
N GLN A 510 -15.94 -13.69 -14.90
CA GLN A 510 -15.02 -14.38 -15.80
C GLN A 510 -13.57 -13.90 -15.57
N LYS A 511 -13.37 -12.58 -15.49
CA LYS A 511 -12.13 -11.94 -15.05
C LYS A 511 -12.30 -11.53 -13.59
N GLN A 512 -11.46 -12.05 -12.70
CA GLN A 512 -11.42 -11.58 -11.31
C GLN A 512 -10.78 -10.19 -11.24
N ILE A 513 -11.41 -9.25 -10.53
CA ILE A 513 -10.99 -7.85 -10.48
C ILE A 513 -10.28 -7.60 -9.13
N PRO A 514 -9.00 -7.20 -9.08
CA PRO A 514 -8.34 -6.81 -7.84
C PRO A 514 -9.09 -5.71 -7.09
N VAL A 515 -9.13 -5.81 -5.77
CA VAL A 515 -9.78 -4.85 -4.86
C VAL A 515 -8.78 -4.44 -3.80
N HIS A 516 -8.33 -3.19 -3.88
CA HIS A 516 -7.38 -2.59 -2.96
C HIS A 516 -8.13 -1.67 -2.01
N ILE A 517 -8.26 -2.09 -0.75
CA ILE A 517 -8.78 -1.25 0.33
C ILE A 517 -7.62 -0.55 1.00
N SER A 518 -7.53 0.77 0.80
CA SER A 518 -6.41 1.63 1.18
C SER A 518 -6.82 2.72 2.17
N TYR A 519 -5.81 3.33 2.81
CA TYR A 519 -6.01 4.40 3.78
C TYR A 519 -5.09 5.58 3.47
N PHE A 520 -5.43 6.35 2.43
CA PHE A 520 -4.68 7.55 2.06
C PHE A 520 -5.36 8.81 2.62
N THR A 521 -4.66 9.49 3.54
CA THR A 521 -5.05 10.79 4.10
C THR A 521 -4.45 11.97 3.34
N ALA A 522 -3.44 11.73 2.49
CA ALA A 522 -2.85 12.69 1.58
C ALA A 522 -2.63 12.04 0.21
N PHE A 523 -3.05 12.73 -0.85
CA PHE A 523 -2.83 12.34 -2.25
C PHE A 523 -2.84 13.60 -3.12
N VAL A 524 -2.32 13.50 -4.34
CA VAL A 524 -2.41 14.59 -5.35
C VAL A 524 -3.60 14.28 -6.27
N ASP A 525 -4.37 15.31 -6.63
CA ASP A 525 -5.51 15.19 -7.56
C ASP A 525 -5.11 15.40 -9.04
N GLU A 526 -6.07 15.22 -9.95
CA GLU A 526 -5.89 15.39 -11.39
C GLU A 526 -5.52 16.83 -11.81
N ALA A 527 -5.75 17.82 -10.93
CA ALA A 527 -5.32 19.20 -11.12
C ALA A 527 -3.94 19.49 -10.52
N GLY A 528 -3.21 18.46 -10.07
CA GLY A 528 -1.87 18.56 -9.49
C GLY A 528 -1.84 19.07 -8.06
N LYS A 529 -2.97 19.11 -7.33
CA LYS A 529 -3.04 19.74 -6.00
C LYS A 529 -3.07 18.71 -4.87
N LEU A 530 -2.38 19.00 -3.76
CA LEU A 530 -2.45 18.21 -2.53
C LEU A 530 -3.85 18.20 -1.91
N GLN A 531 -4.48 17.04 -1.95
CA GLN A 531 -5.71 16.73 -1.24
C GLN A 531 -5.41 16.05 0.10
N ARG A 532 -5.78 16.70 1.21
CA ARG A 532 -5.75 16.10 2.56
C ARG A 532 -7.14 15.64 2.98
N ARG A 533 -7.22 14.59 3.80
CA ARG A 533 -8.45 13.98 4.33
C ARG A 533 -8.30 13.68 5.82
N PRO A 534 -9.35 13.82 6.66
CA PRO A 534 -9.25 13.58 8.10
C PRO A 534 -8.84 12.14 8.45
N ASP A 535 -7.97 11.98 9.44
CA ASP A 535 -7.55 10.67 9.97
C ASP A 535 -8.63 10.03 10.85
N ILE A 536 -9.68 9.48 10.23
CA ILE A 536 -10.88 8.98 10.91
C ILE A 536 -10.68 7.78 11.85
N TYR A 537 -9.56 7.07 11.72
CA TYR A 537 -9.19 5.88 12.49
C TYR A 537 -7.90 6.03 13.31
N GLY A 538 -7.16 7.14 13.20
CA GLY A 538 -5.89 7.38 13.89
C GLY A 538 -4.66 6.71 13.26
N HIS A 539 -4.81 6.05 12.10
CA HIS A 539 -3.71 5.33 11.45
C HIS A 539 -2.66 6.28 10.85
N ASN A 540 -3.03 7.52 10.50
CA ASN A 540 -2.08 8.46 9.93
C ASN A 540 -1.15 9.01 11.01
N GLN A 541 -1.70 9.47 12.14
CA GLN A 541 -0.87 9.89 13.28
C GLN A 541 0.03 8.73 13.75
N ALA A 542 -0.52 7.53 13.92
CA ALA A 542 0.28 6.35 14.30
C ALA A 542 1.40 6.00 13.30
N THR A 543 1.25 6.35 12.01
CA THR A 543 2.35 6.19 11.02
C THR A 543 3.42 7.28 11.20
N ILE A 544 3.01 8.53 11.41
CA ILE A 544 3.90 9.68 11.67
C ILE A 544 4.74 9.41 12.94
N ASP A 545 4.07 9.01 14.03
CA ASP A 545 4.70 8.65 15.30
C ASP A 545 5.73 7.52 15.11
N ALA A 546 5.38 6.46 14.37
CA ALA A 546 6.25 5.31 14.11
C ALA A 546 7.43 5.63 13.17
N LEU A 547 7.31 6.64 12.31
CA LEU A 547 8.40 7.13 11.46
C LEU A 547 9.35 8.08 12.19
N ASN A 548 8.94 8.62 13.34
CA ASN A 548 9.60 9.66 14.16
C ASN A 548 9.67 11.01 13.43
N LEU A 549 8.49 11.58 13.11
CA LEU A 549 8.31 12.81 12.32
C LEU A 549 7.49 13.88 13.06
#